data_AF-A0A537YZV2-F1
#
_entry.id   AF-A0A537YZV2-F1
#
_cell.length_a   1.000
_cell.length_b   1.000
_cell.length_c   1.000
_cell.angle_alpha   90.00
_cell.angle_beta   90.00
_cell.angle_gamma   90.00
#
_symmetry.space_group_name_H-M   'P 1'
#
loop_
_entity.id
_entity.type
_entity.pdbx_description
1 polymer ?
#
loop_
_entity_poly.entity_id
_entity_poly.type
_entity_poly.pdbx_seq_one_letter_code
_entity_poly.pdbx_strand_id
1 'polypeptide(L)'
;MTDRTEKPTEELGRVDEAFAMLLEAAKTMTEEQARGPSRLPGWTRRHVLTHIARSGEGDARNVEGALRDEVTDKYPGGNEQRAHDIEAGAGRTIGELVMDVVETQSRLTTAWAAMPDDAWGRQGRYPMGIRSIAEGVRGRRREILVHLIDLDIGVHPRDLPAEYRAADAEFLREMRKADTWPDAEWNEAGPAEPHQGTPADVVRAFGMMSGGPVVLALLANASVRRTLRSLVRLRRPPKLALLGAAATAAYFGVVRPWSRRWGATDAELAKPLPGDELVEDPGISMTRAVTIDAPVESVWPWLAQIGQDRGGFYSYASLENLAGCDMHNAERVHPEWQHREVGETVLLHPATGLKLARFEPNRVLAFEGGWYFVVEPIDKDRTRLYARSRVAKGLPSVAYALFIELPHFVMERKMLRGIKQRAEASRRG
;
A
#
# COMPACT_ATOMS: atom_id res chain seq x y z
N MET A 1 23.63 24.88 -9.15
CA MET A 1 23.67 24.96 -7.68
C MET A 1 23.28 23.61 -7.15
N THR A 2 24.28 22.79 -6.79
CA THR A 2 24.05 21.50 -6.12
C THR A 2 23.46 21.79 -4.76
N ASP A 3 22.27 21.24 -4.51
CA ASP A 3 21.61 21.24 -3.22
C ASP A 3 22.58 20.63 -2.19
N ARG A 4 23.17 21.48 -1.34
CA ARG A 4 24.10 21.05 -0.30
C ARG A 4 23.27 20.63 0.89
N THR A 5 22.93 19.34 0.95
CA THR A 5 22.34 18.76 2.15
C THR A 5 23.38 18.80 3.27
N GLU A 6 23.05 19.47 4.37
CA GLU A 6 23.92 19.58 5.54
C GLU A 6 24.04 18.25 6.29
N LYS A 7 25.14 18.10 7.05
CA LYS A 7 25.35 16.97 7.95
C LYS A 7 24.25 16.93 9.02
N PRO A 8 23.53 15.81 9.19
CA PRO A 8 22.43 15.71 10.16
C PRO A 8 22.95 15.40 11.58
N THR A 9 23.76 16.30 12.14
CA THR A 9 24.46 16.10 13.43
C THR A 9 23.53 15.72 14.58
N GLU A 10 22.40 16.41 14.73
CA GLU A 10 21.43 16.11 15.79
C GLU A 10 20.82 14.70 15.60
N GLU A 11 20.50 14.33 14.36
CA GLU A 11 19.89 13.04 14.06
C GLU A 11 20.88 11.88 14.23
N LEU A 12 22.18 12.09 13.98
CA LEU A 12 23.22 11.11 14.30
C LEU A 12 23.26 10.81 15.80
N GLY A 13 23.23 11.83 16.66
CA GLY A 13 23.17 11.64 18.11
C GLY A 13 21.90 10.88 18.55
N ARG A 14 20.76 11.17 17.93
CA ARG A 14 19.50 10.45 18.18
C ARG A 14 19.51 8.98 17.72
N VAL A 15 20.30 8.64 16.70
CA VAL A 15 20.54 7.24 16.33
C VAL A 15 21.35 6.54 17.42
N ASP A 16 22.36 7.19 17.99
CA ASP A 16 23.17 6.63 19.07
C ASP A 16 22.32 6.37 20.33
N GLU A 17 21.43 7.29 20.69
CA GLU A 17 20.47 7.12 21.78
C GLU A 17 19.52 5.93 21.53
N ALA A 18 18.93 5.85 20.34
CA ALA A 18 18.07 4.73 19.94
C ALA A 18 18.81 3.39 19.99
N PHE A 19 20.06 3.37 19.54
CA PHE A 19 20.91 2.19 19.55
C PHE A 19 21.26 1.74 20.98
N ALA A 20 21.53 2.70 21.88
CA ALA A 20 21.76 2.41 23.30
C ALA A 20 20.53 1.75 23.93
N MET A 21 19.32 2.27 23.67
CA MET A 21 18.07 1.65 24.16
C MET A 21 17.92 0.21 23.65
N LEU A 22 18.20 -0.04 22.37
CA LEU A 22 18.16 -1.38 21.79
C LEU A 22 19.16 -2.33 22.46
N LEU A 23 20.40 -1.88 22.67
CA LEU A 23 21.45 -2.69 23.29
C LEU A 23 21.10 -3.07 24.73
N GLU A 24 20.61 -2.13 25.54
CA GLU A 24 20.24 -2.42 26.92
C GLU A 24 19.10 -3.44 26.99
N ALA A 25 18.10 -3.30 26.11
CA ALA A 25 17.01 -4.24 26.03
C ALA A 25 17.48 -5.64 25.53
N ALA A 26 18.35 -5.69 24.52
CA ALA A 26 18.80 -6.95 23.94
C ALA A 26 19.81 -7.73 24.82
N LYS A 27 20.69 -7.04 25.57
CA LYS A 27 21.69 -7.69 26.44
C LYS A 27 21.07 -8.47 27.60
N THR A 28 19.87 -8.10 28.03
CA THR A 28 19.18 -8.76 29.15
C THR A 28 18.34 -9.96 28.71
N MET A 29 18.22 -10.18 27.39
CA MET A 29 17.39 -11.24 26.81
C MET A 29 18.05 -12.61 27.01
N THR A 30 17.30 -13.55 27.56
CA THR A 30 17.74 -14.95 27.66
C THR A 30 17.62 -15.68 26.33
N GLU A 31 18.32 -16.80 26.19
CA GLU A 31 18.21 -17.66 25.00
C GLU A 31 16.80 -18.21 24.76
N GLU A 32 16.05 -18.45 25.84
CA GLU A 32 14.66 -18.88 25.76
C GLU A 32 13.76 -17.77 25.21
N GLN A 33 13.88 -16.56 25.76
CA GLN A 33 13.13 -15.39 25.27
C GLN A 33 13.45 -15.10 23.81
N ALA A 34 14.73 -15.18 23.42
CA ALA A 34 15.19 -14.92 22.06
C ALA A 34 14.52 -15.85 21.03
N ARG A 35 14.33 -17.13 21.37
CA ARG A 35 13.63 -18.11 20.50
C ARG A 35 12.11 -17.87 20.44
N GLY A 36 11.55 -17.18 21.42
CA GLY A 36 10.14 -16.86 21.48
C GLY A 36 9.66 -15.93 20.34
N PRO A 37 8.34 -15.85 20.13
CA PRO A 37 7.75 -15.00 19.11
C PRO A 37 8.00 -13.52 19.40
N SER A 38 8.19 -12.73 18.34
CA SER A 38 8.21 -11.26 18.39
C SER A 38 6.80 -10.72 18.11
N ARG A 39 6.63 -9.40 18.07
CA ARG A 39 5.36 -8.78 17.63
C ARG A 39 5.10 -8.92 16.13
N LEU A 40 6.10 -9.31 15.34
CA LEU A 40 5.96 -9.49 13.90
C LEU A 40 5.47 -10.92 13.59
N PRO A 41 4.37 -11.08 12.83
CA PRO A 41 3.83 -12.41 12.52
C PRO A 41 4.87 -13.34 11.89
N GLY A 42 5.03 -14.52 12.50
CA GLY A 42 5.95 -15.56 12.02
C GLY A 42 7.43 -15.31 12.34
N TRP A 43 7.78 -14.22 13.02
CA TRP A 43 9.16 -13.92 13.38
C TRP A 43 9.42 -14.20 14.86
N THR A 44 10.58 -14.77 15.16
CA THR A 44 11.11 -14.81 16.53
C THR A 44 11.90 -13.53 16.82
N ARG A 45 12.21 -13.27 18.09
CA ARG A 45 13.09 -12.13 18.45
C ARG A 45 14.47 -12.24 17.79
N ARG A 46 14.97 -13.45 17.53
CA ARG A 46 16.20 -13.68 16.75
C ARG A 46 16.09 -13.26 15.28
N HIS A 47 14.92 -13.40 14.66
CA HIS A 47 14.69 -12.88 13.30
C HIS A 47 14.75 -11.35 13.29
N VAL A 48 14.15 -10.70 14.30
CA VAL A 48 14.18 -9.24 14.45
C VAL A 48 15.61 -8.73 14.62
N LEU A 49 16.41 -9.33 15.52
CA LEU A 49 17.81 -8.94 15.72
C LEU A 49 18.67 -9.17 14.46
N THR A 50 18.49 -10.31 13.80
CA THR A 50 19.17 -10.58 12.53
C THR A 50 18.80 -9.52 11.48
N HIS A 51 17.52 -9.17 11.38
CA HIS A 51 17.06 -8.13 10.47
C HIS A 51 17.71 -6.77 10.77
N ILE A 52 17.75 -6.34 12.04
CA ILE A 52 18.37 -5.07 12.43
C ILE A 52 19.85 -5.03 12.02
N ALA A 53 20.57 -6.14 12.19
CA ALA A 53 21.97 -6.27 11.78
C ALA A 53 22.11 -6.18 10.25
N ARG A 54 21.33 -6.97 9.48
CA ARG A 54 21.37 -6.92 8.00
C ARG A 54 20.97 -5.55 7.45
N SER A 55 20.04 -4.86 8.11
CA SER A 55 19.64 -3.50 7.74
C SER A 55 20.79 -2.51 7.97
N GLY A 56 21.50 -2.63 9.09
CA GLY A 56 22.68 -1.81 9.40
C GLY A 56 23.84 -2.06 8.45
N GLU A 57 24.08 -3.33 8.09
CA GLU A 57 25.08 -3.70 7.07
C GLU A 57 24.76 -3.06 5.71
N GLY A 58 23.50 -3.10 5.30
CA GLY A 58 23.03 -2.47 4.07
C GLY A 58 23.17 -0.94 4.08
N ASP A 59 22.89 -0.30 5.21
CA ASP A 59 23.09 1.14 5.37
C ASP A 59 24.59 1.49 5.29
N ALA A 60 25.46 0.70 5.93
CA ALA A 60 26.91 0.91 5.86
C ALA A 60 27.42 0.81 4.41
N ARG A 61 26.94 -0.18 3.65
CA ARG A 61 27.26 -0.34 2.23
C ARG A 61 26.86 0.89 1.39
N ASN A 62 25.68 1.46 1.65
CA ASN A 62 25.22 2.69 0.99
C ASN A 62 26.16 3.87 1.30
N VAL A 63 26.53 4.05 2.56
CA VAL A 63 27.43 5.14 2.98
C VAL A 63 28.83 4.96 2.39
N GLU A 64 29.37 3.74 2.40
CA GLU A 64 30.67 3.40 1.79
C GLU A 64 30.69 3.57 0.27
N GLY A 65 29.56 3.29 -0.39
CA GLY A 65 29.35 3.65 -1.80
C GLY A 65 29.39 5.16 -2.00
N ALA A 66 28.61 5.89 -1.21
CA ALA A 66 28.53 7.34 -1.28
C ALA A 66 29.89 8.02 -1.00
N LEU A 67 30.73 7.49 -0.10
CA LEU A 67 32.11 7.96 0.11
C LEU A 67 32.95 7.93 -1.17
N ARG A 68 32.71 6.93 -2.03
CA ARG A 68 33.34 6.74 -3.34
C ARG A 68 32.56 7.40 -4.49
N ASP A 69 31.53 8.18 -4.18
CA ASP A 69 30.61 8.81 -5.14
C ASP A 69 29.84 7.79 -6.02
N GLU A 70 29.55 6.62 -5.45
CA GLU A 70 28.81 5.54 -6.09
C GLU A 70 27.44 5.33 -5.43
N VAL A 71 26.40 5.12 -6.26
CA VAL A 71 25.09 4.69 -5.78
C VAL A 71 25.05 3.18 -5.71
N THR A 72 25.15 2.64 -4.50
CA THR A 72 25.08 1.19 -4.24
C THR A 72 23.68 0.75 -3.83
N ASP A 73 23.41 -0.54 -3.96
CA ASP A 73 22.18 -1.16 -3.46
C ASP A 73 22.33 -1.56 -2.00
N LYS A 74 21.36 -1.18 -1.16
CA LYS A 74 21.29 -1.60 0.25
C LYS A 74 21.38 -3.13 0.37
N TYR A 75 20.68 -3.83 -0.53
CA TYR A 75 20.71 -5.29 -0.68
C TYR A 75 21.02 -5.64 -2.16
N PRO A 76 22.26 -6.01 -2.50
CA PRO A 76 22.65 -6.31 -3.88
C PRO A 76 21.81 -7.42 -4.55
N GLY A 77 21.43 -8.45 -3.80
CA GLY A 77 20.51 -9.52 -4.22
C GLY A 77 19.03 -9.21 -3.96
N GLY A 78 18.69 -7.96 -3.64
CA GLY A 78 17.33 -7.50 -3.41
C GLY A 78 16.65 -8.13 -2.18
N ASN A 79 15.32 -8.12 -2.21
CA ASN A 79 14.50 -8.58 -1.08
C ASN A 79 14.59 -10.09 -0.83
N GLU A 80 14.89 -10.89 -1.86
CA GLU A 80 15.07 -12.35 -1.72
C GLU A 80 16.32 -12.67 -0.91
N GLN A 81 17.45 -12.03 -1.24
CA GLN A 81 18.67 -12.14 -0.43
C GLN A 81 18.39 -11.72 1.02
N ARG A 82 17.75 -10.55 1.21
CA ARG A 82 17.42 -10.06 2.56
C ARG A 82 16.61 -11.10 3.35
N ALA A 83 15.57 -11.68 2.75
CA ALA A 83 14.74 -12.68 3.42
C ALA A 83 15.53 -13.94 3.78
N HIS A 84 16.35 -14.43 2.85
CA HIS A 84 17.23 -15.58 3.06
C HIS A 84 18.22 -15.35 4.21
N ASP A 85 18.90 -14.19 4.22
CA ASP A 85 19.93 -13.88 5.22
C ASP A 85 19.31 -13.72 6.62
N ILE A 86 18.06 -13.24 6.69
CA ILE A 86 17.29 -13.16 7.96
C ILE A 86 16.99 -14.56 8.49
N GLU A 87 16.47 -15.44 7.63
CA GLU A 87 16.14 -16.82 8.00
C GLU A 87 17.39 -17.59 8.44
N ALA A 88 18.47 -17.51 7.65
CA ALA A 88 19.72 -18.18 7.94
C ALA A 88 20.37 -17.68 9.24
N GLY A 89 20.24 -16.39 9.55
CA GLY A 89 20.83 -15.80 10.75
C GLY A 89 20.03 -16.05 12.04
N ALA A 90 18.73 -16.32 11.96
CA ALA A 90 17.86 -16.48 13.12
C ALA A 90 18.17 -17.72 14.00
N GLY A 91 18.98 -18.67 13.50
CA GLY A 91 19.43 -19.83 14.26
C GLY A 91 20.51 -19.54 15.32
N ARG A 92 21.20 -18.39 15.22
CA ARG A 92 22.33 -17.99 16.07
C ARG A 92 21.93 -17.75 17.53
N THR A 93 22.91 -17.79 18.42
CA THR A 93 22.75 -17.46 19.86
C THR A 93 22.43 -15.98 20.05
N ILE A 94 21.81 -15.61 21.18
CA ILE A 94 21.52 -14.20 21.48
C ILE A 94 22.81 -13.38 21.55
N GLY A 95 23.89 -13.94 22.11
CA GLY A 95 25.20 -13.29 22.18
C GLY A 95 25.79 -12.99 20.80
N GLU A 96 25.74 -13.95 19.87
CA GLU A 96 26.18 -13.74 18.49
C GLU A 96 25.35 -12.68 17.76
N LEU A 97 24.03 -12.67 17.97
CA LEU A 97 23.14 -11.70 17.33
C LEU A 97 23.33 -10.28 17.87
N VAL A 98 23.50 -10.11 19.19
CA VAL A 98 23.80 -8.81 19.78
C VAL A 98 25.16 -8.31 19.28
N MET A 99 26.15 -9.18 19.20
CA MET A 99 27.47 -8.82 18.65
C MET A 99 27.38 -8.42 17.18
N ASP A 100 26.61 -9.14 16.35
CA ASP A 100 26.39 -8.82 14.93
C ASP A 100 25.69 -7.44 14.77
N VAL A 101 24.71 -7.15 15.61
CA VAL A 101 24.05 -5.82 15.65
C VAL A 101 25.05 -4.72 16.03
N VAL A 102 25.95 -4.96 16.99
CA VAL A 102 27.00 -4.01 17.38
C VAL A 102 28.02 -3.80 16.27
N GLU A 103 28.49 -4.88 15.64
CA GLU A 103 29.49 -4.80 14.58
C GLU A 103 28.95 -4.04 13.36
N THR A 104 27.74 -4.38 12.93
CA THR A 104 27.10 -3.72 11.77
C THR A 104 26.78 -2.24 12.06
N GLN A 105 26.35 -1.89 13.28
CA GLN A 105 26.17 -0.51 13.68
C GLN A 105 27.51 0.24 13.78
N SER A 106 28.55 -0.38 14.33
CA SER A 106 29.88 0.22 14.45
C SER A 106 30.45 0.55 13.07
N ARG A 107 30.35 -0.38 12.12
CA ARG A 107 30.74 -0.15 10.72
C ARG A 107 29.99 1.03 10.10
N LEU A 108 28.68 1.12 10.32
CA LEU A 108 27.86 2.24 9.84
C LEU A 108 28.28 3.57 10.46
N THR A 109 28.46 3.63 11.78
CA THR A 109 28.90 4.84 12.49
C THR A 109 30.31 5.27 12.04
N THR A 110 31.23 4.33 11.79
CA THR A 110 32.55 4.63 11.21
C THR A 110 32.41 5.21 9.80
N ALA A 111 31.54 4.65 8.96
CA ALA A 111 31.30 5.17 7.61
C ALA A 111 30.70 6.60 7.64
N TRP A 112 29.75 6.86 8.55
CA TRP A 112 29.20 8.21 8.76
C TRP A 112 30.25 9.21 9.27
N ALA A 113 31.14 8.80 10.17
CA ALA A 113 32.20 9.66 10.67
C ALA A 113 33.20 10.05 9.57
N ALA A 114 33.38 9.20 8.56
CA ALA A 114 34.25 9.45 7.41
C ALA A 114 33.59 10.34 6.32
N MET A 115 32.28 10.61 6.39
CA MET A 115 31.57 11.42 5.38
C MET A 115 32.00 12.89 5.45
N PRO A 116 32.46 13.49 4.33
CA PRO A 116 32.66 14.93 4.25
C PRO A 116 31.36 15.71 4.53
N ASP A 117 31.47 16.87 5.18
CA ASP A 117 30.30 17.66 5.60
C ASP A 117 29.42 18.11 4.42
N ASP A 118 29.95 18.20 3.20
CA ASP A 118 29.20 18.55 1.99
C ASP A 118 28.81 17.36 1.10
N ALA A 119 29.01 16.12 1.58
CA ALA A 119 28.71 14.90 0.84
C ALA A 119 27.39 14.22 1.28
N TRP A 120 26.67 14.75 2.27
CA TRP A 120 25.49 14.11 2.86
C TRP A 120 24.27 14.01 1.93
N GLY A 121 24.26 14.80 0.85
CA GLY A 121 23.26 14.72 -0.23
C GLY A 121 23.52 13.59 -1.24
N ARG A 122 24.66 12.89 -1.16
CA ARG A 122 24.95 11.73 -2.02
C ARG A 122 23.95 10.60 -1.77
N GLN A 123 23.79 9.75 -2.77
CA GLN A 123 22.65 8.85 -2.88
C GLN A 123 23.00 7.38 -2.60
N GLY A 124 22.07 6.67 -1.96
CA GLY A 124 22.04 5.21 -1.87
C GLY A 124 20.72 4.65 -2.40
N ARG A 125 20.71 3.41 -2.89
CA ARG A 125 19.48 2.74 -3.36
C ARG A 125 18.89 1.87 -2.26
N TYR A 126 17.71 2.25 -1.77
CA TYR A 126 16.94 1.54 -0.76
C TYR A 126 15.79 0.76 -1.43
N PRO A 127 15.14 -0.19 -0.74
CA PRO A 127 14.00 -0.92 -1.31
C PRO A 127 12.85 -0.03 -1.82
N MET A 128 12.67 1.14 -1.21
CA MET A 128 11.64 2.12 -1.57
C MET A 128 12.16 3.23 -2.49
N GLY A 129 13.31 3.05 -3.12
CA GLY A 129 13.90 3.99 -4.07
C GLY A 129 15.21 4.62 -3.62
N ILE A 130 15.71 5.55 -4.43
CA ILE A 130 16.94 6.28 -4.17
C ILE A 130 16.68 7.38 -3.14
N ARG A 131 17.56 7.50 -2.13
CA ARG A 131 17.49 8.52 -1.08
C ARG A 131 18.89 9.06 -0.79
N SER A 132 18.97 10.25 -0.22
CA SER A 132 20.22 10.80 0.29
C SER A 132 20.74 10.03 1.50
N ILE A 133 22.04 10.09 1.78
CA ILE A 133 22.62 9.53 3.00
C ILE A 133 22.04 10.22 4.24
N ALA A 134 21.77 11.52 4.18
CA ALA A 134 21.11 12.26 5.27
C ALA A 134 19.72 11.69 5.62
N GLU A 135 18.87 11.41 4.63
CA GLU A 135 17.58 10.75 4.83
C GLU A 135 17.73 9.31 5.37
N GLY A 136 18.82 8.64 5.01
CA GLY A 136 19.19 7.32 5.53
C GLY A 136 19.40 7.31 7.05
N VAL A 137 19.95 8.38 7.63
CA VAL A 137 20.17 8.51 9.09
C VAL A 137 18.83 8.47 9.84
N ARG A 138 17.85 9.28 9.41
CA ARG A 138 16.48 9.25 9.96
C ARG A 138 15.84 7.87 9.76
N GLY A 139 16.05 7.24 8.60
CA GLY A 139 15.60 5.89 8.33
C GLY A 139 16.15 4.86 9.32
N ARG A 140 17.45 4.95 9.66
CA ARG A 140 18.10 4.05 10.62
C ARG A 140 17.56 4.24 12.04
N ARG A 141 17.35 5.48 12.50
CA ARG A 141 16.74 5.75 13.81
C ARG A 141 15.38 5.07 13.92
N ARG A 142 14.54 5.26 12.90
CA ARG A 142 13.19 4.67 12.82
C ARG A 142 13.24 3.14 12.85
N GLU A 143 14.13 2.54 12.06
CA GLU A 143 14.32 1.08 12.02
C GLU A 143 14.62 0.51 13.41
N ILE A 144 15.54 1.16 14.16
CA ILE A 144 15.93 0.72 15.50
C ILE A 144 14.76 0.84 16.49
N LEU A 145 14.14 2.02 16.58
CA LEU A 145 13.10 2.29 17.58
C LEU A 145 11.84 1.45 17.33
N VAL A 146 11.47 1.25 16.08
CA VAL A 146 10.34 0.39 15.73
C VAL A 146 10.63 -1.06 16.10
N HIS A 147 11.80 -1.58 15.72
CA HIS A 147 12.10 -2.97 15.99
C HIS A 147 12.46 -3.26 17.45
N LEU A 148 12.83 -2.24 18.24
CA LEU A 148 12.90 -2.35 19.69
C LEU A 148 11.56 -2.75 20.31
N ILE A 149 10.45 -2.14 19.87
CA ILE A 149 9.11 -2.55 20.32
C ILE A 149 8.76 -3.92 19.75
N ASP A 150 9.10 -4.18 18.49
CA ASP A 150 8.80 -5.48 17.86
C ASP A 150 9.46 -6.67 18.58
N LEU A 151 10.55 -6.44 19.32
CA LEU A 151 11.16 -7.48 20.16
C LEU A 151 10.25 -7.95 21.29
N ASP A 152 9.18 -7.25 21.66
CA ASP A 152 8.21 -7.67 22.69
C ASP A 152 8.86 -8.08 24.02
N ILE A 153 9.72 -7.21 24.56
CA ILE A 153 10.51 -7.46 25.77
C ILE A 153 10.22 -6.46 26.89
N GLY A 154 8.99 -5.95 26.94
CA GLY A 154 8.54 -5.02 27.97
C GLY A 154 8.86 -3.55 27.70
N VAL A 155 9.34 -3.21 26.50
CA VAL A 155 9.38 -1.82 26.01
C VAL A 155 8.11 -1.55 25.24
N HIS A 156 7.38 -0.49 25.61
CA HIS A 156 6.10 -0.13 25.03
C HIS A 156 6.22 1.09 24.11
N PRO A 157 5.29 1.30 23.17
CA PRO A 157 5.31 2.46 22.27
C PRO A 157 5.40 3.81 23.00
N ARG A 158 4.79 3.91 24.18
CA ARG A 158 4.82 5.11 25.04
C ARG A 158 6.20 5.44 25.60
N ASP A 159 7.10 4.45 25.65
CA ASP A 159 8.46 4.57 26.20
C ASP A 159 9.47 5.08 25.15
N LEU A 160 9.06 5.15 23.88
CA LEU A 160 9.89 5.74 22.81
C LEU A 160 10.09 7.24 23.04
N PRO A 161 11.18 7.87 22.56
CA PRO A 161 11.39 9.30 22.74
C PRO A 161 10.22 10.16 22.23
N ALA A 162 9.77 11.15 23.02
CA ALA A 162 8.56 11.91 22.73
C ALA A 162 8.66 12.70 21.42
N GLU A 163 9.84 13.23 21.11
CA GLU A 163 10.13 13.92 19.87
C GLU A 163 10.12 12.99 18.66
N TYR A 164 10.51 11.72 18.83
CA TYR A 164 10.35 10.70 17.80
C TYR A 164 8.86 10.37 17.58
N ARG A 165 8.10 10.14 18.66
CA ARG A 165 6.65 9.87 18.56
C ARG A 165 5.91 11.02 17.86
N ALA A 166 6.31 12.27 18.11
CA ALA A 166 5.74 13.43 17.45
C ALA A 166 6.18 13.55 15.98
N ALA A 167 7.47 13.41 15.68
CA ALA A 167 8.01 13.59 14.32
C ALA A 167 7.58 12.48 13.34
N ASP A 168 7.34 11.27 13.84
CA ASP A 168 6.93 10.10 13.05
C ASP A 168 5.49 9.65 13.36
N ALA A 169 4.67 10.51 14.00
CA ALA A 169 3.32 10.17 14.45
C ALA A 169 2.43 9.57 13.35
N GLU A 170 2.45 10.17 12.16
CA GLU A 170 1.70 9.69 11.00
C GLU A 170 2.18 8.31 10.55
N PHE A 171 3.50 8.15 10.36
CA PHE A 171 4.10 6.85 9.99
C PHE A 171 3.77 5.75 11.01
N LEU A 172 3.88 6.05 12.31
CA LEU A 172 3.60 5.09 13.38
C LEU A 172 2.13 4.67 13.40
N ARG A 173 1.21 5.63 13.25
CA ARG A 173 -0.24 5.34 13.14
C ARG A 173 -0.59 4.52 11.90
N GLU A 174 0.07 4.78 10.78
CA GLU A 174 -0.21 4.08 9.52
C GLU A 174 0.35 2.65 9.51
N MET A 175 1.58 2.46 10.00
CA MET A 175 2.34 1.22 9.79
C MET A 175 2.40 0.30 11.03
N ARG A 176 2.07 0.80 12.22
CA ARG A 176 2.16 0.05 13.49
C ARG A 176 0.82 0.12 14.24
N LYS A 177 -0.13 -0.71 13.78
CA LYS A 177 -1.51 -0.83 14.30
C LYS A 177 -1.64 -2.03 15.25
N ALA A 178 -2.86 -2.30 15.73
CA ALA A 178 -3.17 -3.28 16.77
C ALA A 178 -2.69 -4.73 16.52
N ASP A 179 -2.42 -5.09 15.26
CA ASP A 179 -1.86 -6.39 14.85
C ASP A 179 -0.38 -6.54 15.21
N THR A 180 0.36 -5.43 15.27
CA THR A 180 1.77 -5.39 15.66
C THR A 180 1.92 -4.76 17.05
N TRP A 181 1.35 -3.56 17.29
CA TRP A 181 1.45 -2.84 18.56
C TRP A 181 0.05 -2.63 19.17
N PRO A 182 -0.54 -3.64 19.82
CA PRO A 182 -1.90 -3.57 20.39
C PRO A 182 -2.04 -2.52 21.49
N ASP A 183 -0.95 -2.22 22.18
CA ASP A 183 -0.81 -1.33 23.33
C ASP A 183 -0.40 0.12 22.97
N ALA A 184 -0.43 0.48 21.69
CA ALA A 184 -0.11 1.83 21.24
C ALA A 184 -1.22 2.83 21.62
N GLU A 185 -0.83 3.96 22.22
CA GLU A 185 -1.76 5.02 22.67
C GLU A 185 -2.62 5.61 21.53
N TRP A 186 -2.13 5.54 20.29
CA TRP A 186 -2.87 5.99 19.11
C TRP A 186 -3.86 4.96 18.55
N ASN A 187 -4.00 3.78 19.16
CA ASN A 187 -5.10 2.86 18.85
C ASN A 187 -6.42 3.29 19.54
N GLU A 188 -6.33 4.07 20.62
CA GLU A 188 -7.50 4.62 21.34
C GLU A 188 -7.99 5.95 20.74
N ALA A 189 -7.08 6.69 20.11
CA ALA A 189 -7.47 7.79 19.25
C ALA A 189 -8.23 7.19 18.06
N GLY A 190 -9.55 7.41 18.01
CA GLY A 190 -10.35 7.17 16.82
C GLY A 190 -9.72 7.83 15.58
N PRO A 191 -10.26 7.57 14.37
CA PRO A 191 -9.76 8.19 13.15
C PRO A 191 -9.52 9.69 13.38
N ALA A 192 -8.41 10.21 12.86
CA ALA A 192 -8.07 11.63 12.98
C ALA A 192 -9.30 12.46 12.58
N GLU A 193 -9.55 13.55 13.33
CA GLU A 193 -10.60 14.52 13.00
C GLU A 193 -10.57 14.82 11.49
N PRO A 194 -11.70 14.67 10.77
CA PRO A 194 -11.71 14.82 9.32
C PRO A 194 -11.25 16.23 8.95
N HIS A 195 -10.07 16.31 8.33
CA HIS A 195 -9.58 17.55 7.76
C HIS A 195 -10.22 17.74 6.38
N GLN A 196 -10.79 18.92 6.12
CA GLN A 196 -11.33 19.21 4.79
C GLN A 196 -10.17 19.37 3.79
N GLY A 197 -10.06 18.43 2.85
CA GLY A 197 -9.05 18.50 1.80
C GLY A 197 -9.24 19.72 0.88
N THR A 198 -8.16 20.24 0.31
CA THR A 198 -8.23 21.37 -0.60
C THR A 198 -8.49 20.93 -2.05
N PRO A 199 -8.97 21.82 -2.95
CA PRO A 199 -9.06 21.50 -4.37
C PRO A 199 -7.73 21.07 -5.01
N ALA A 200 -6.59 21.53 -4.47
CA ALA A 200 -5.27 21.13 -4.94
C ALA A 200 -4.96 19.66 -4.62
N ASP A 201 -5.50 19.14 -3.52
CA ASP A 201 -5.34 17.73 -3.13
C ASP A 201 -6.13 16.82 -4.08
N VAL A 202 -7.33 17.25 -4.49
CA VAL A 202 -8.12 16.55 -5.52
C VAL A 202 -7.37 16.49 -6.87
N VAL A 203 -6.75 17.59 -7.29
CA VAL A 203 -5.95 17.64 -8.53
C VAL A 203 -4.73 16.71 -8.44
N ARG A 204 -4.06 16.67 -7.29
CA ARG A 204 -2.93 15.78 -7.03
C ARG A 204 -3.35 14.32 -7.07
N ALA A 205 -4.43 13.97 -6.39
CA ALA A 205 -5.00 12.62 -6.38
C ALA A 205 -5.34 12.16 -7.80
N PHE A 206 -6.03 13.02 -8.55
CA PHE A 206 -6.38 12.74 -9.95
C PHE A 206 -5.12 12.59 -10.83
N GLY A 207 -4.13 13.47 -10.67
CA GLY A 207 -2.87 13.41 -11.42
C GLY A 207 -2.09 12.12 -11.17
N MET A 208 -2.04 11.66 -9.92
CA MET A 208 -1.38 10.41 -9.55
C MET A 208 -2.12 9.18 -10.11
N MET A 209 -3.45 9.16 -10.01
CA MET A 209 -4.27 8.06 -10.52
C MET A 209 -4.28 7.98 -12.05
N SER A 210 -4.26 9.12 -12.74
CA SER A 210 -4.39 9.21 -14.20
C SER A 210 -3.07 9.33 -14.96
N GLY A 211 -1.98 9.75 -14.31
CA GLY A 211 -0.70 10.02 -14.96
C GLY A 211 -0.10 8.80 -15.67
N GLY A 212 -0.12 7.64 -15.02
CA GLY A 212 0.34 6.37 -15.61
C GLY A 212 -0.45 6.00 -16.87
N PRO A 213 -1.79 5.87 -16.80
CA PRO A 213 -2.64 5.62 -17.97
C PRO A 213 -2.43 6.60 -19.13
N VAL A 214 -2.26 7.90 -18.86
CA VAL A 214 -2.01 8.91 -19.89
C VAL A 214 -0.68 8.68 -20.60
N VAL A 215 0.40 8.46 -19.84
CA VAL A 215 1.72 8.15 -20.41
C VAL A 215 1.65 6.89 -21.27
N LEU A 216 0.98 5.84 -20.78
CA LEU A 216 0.77 4.60 -21.53
C LEU A 216 -0.01 4.83 -22.83
N ALA A 217 -1.08 5.63 -22.80
CA ALA A 217 -1.87 5.95 -23.99
C ALA A 217 -1.06 6.74 -25.03
N LEU A 218 -0.23 7.69 -24.60
CA LEU A 218 0.65 8.45 -25.50
C LEU A 218 1.72 7.54 -26.14
N LEU A 219 2.36 6.68 -25.36
CA LEU A 219 3.35 5.71 -25.84
C LEU A 219 2.74 4.69 -26.80
N ALA A 220 1.54 4.19 -26.48
CA ALA A 220 0.77 3.29 -27.33
C ALA A 220 0.47 3.95 -28.69
N ASN A 221 -0.08 5.17 -28.67
CA ASN A 221 -0.41 5.91 -29.88
C ASN A 221 0.85 6.21 -30.73
N ALA A 222 1.95 6.64 -30.10
CA ALA A 222 3.22 6.86 -30.79
C ALA A 222 3.75 5.57 -31.44
N SER A 223 3.67 4.43 -30.72
CA SER A 223 4.11 3.11 -31.20
C SER A 223 3.28 2.63 -32.38
N VAL A 224 1.95 2.74 -32.30
CA VAL A 224 1.02 2.37 -33.37
C VAL A 224 1.22 3.25 -34.60
N ARG A 225 1.27 4.58 -34.44
CA ARG A 225 1.51 5.52 -35.56
C ARG A 225 2.84 5.26 -36.24
N ARG A 226 3.91 5.01 -35.46
CA ARG A 226 5.24 4.73 -36.01
C ARG A 226 5.25 3.41 -36.78
N THR A 227 4.59 2.38 -36.26
CA THR A 227 4.45 1.09 -36.94
C THR A 227 3.67 1.23 -38.25
N LEU A 228 2.50 1.88 -38.23
CA LEU A 228 1.69 2.12 -39.43
C LEU A 228 2.44 2.94 -40.49
N ARG A 229 3.14 4.01 -40.10
CA ARG A 229 3.95 4.81 -41.03
C ARG A 229 5.06 3.99 -41.69
N SER A 230 5.72 3.11 -40.95
CA SER A 230 6.74 2.22 -41.50
C SER A 230 6.15 1.26 -42.52
N LEU A 231 5.00 0.64 -42.21
CA LEU A 231 4.30 -0.27 -43.11
C LEU A 231 3.82 0.42 -44.39
N VAL A 232 3.20 1.60 -44.27
CA VAL A 232 2.76 2.41 -45.43
C VAL A 232 3.93 2.80 -46.33
N ARG A 233 5.11 3.05 -45.75
CA ARG A 233 6.35 3.34 -46.49
C ARG A 233 7.08 2.09 -46.98
N LEU A 234 6.49 0.90 -46.85
CA LEU A 234 7.08 -0.40 -47.21
C LEU A 234 8.45 -0.64 -46.56
N ARG A 235 8.64 -0.14 -45.33
CA ARG A 235 9.85 -0.33 -44.51
C ARG A 235 9.54 -1.20 -43.30
N ARG A 236 10.56 -1.93 -42.81
CA ARG A 236 10.44 -2.68 -41.56
C ARG A 236 10.24 -1.72 -40.37
N PRO A 237 9.21 -1.91 -39.53
CA PRO A 237 9.00 -1.08 -38.35
C PRO A 237 10.11 -1.31 -37.31
N PRO A 238 10.51 -0.28 -36.55
CA PRO A 238 11.46 -0.44 -35.44
C PRO A 238 10.90 -1.42 -34.39
N LYS A 239 11.75 -2.31 -33.86
CA LYS A 239 11.35 -3.37 -32.91
C LYS A 239 10.55 -2.84 -31.71
N LEU A 240 10.99 -1.73 -31.11
CA LEU A 240 10.28 -1.12 -29.97
C LEU A 240 8.89 -0.59 -30.34
N ALA A 241 8.73 0.01 -31.52
CA ALA A 241 7.43 0.49 -31.98
C ALA A 241 6.48 -0.67 -32.28
N LEU A 242 7.01 -1.75 -32.87
CA LEU A 242 6.26 -2.98 -33.13
C LEU A 242 5.83 -3.65 -31.83
N LEU A 243 6.73 -3.74 -30.84
CA LEU A 243 6.42 -4.28 -29.51
C LEU A 243 5.34 -3.45 -28.81
N GLY A 244 5.44 -2.12 -28.83
CA GLY A 244 4.43 -1.23 -28.26
C GLY A 244 3.07 -1.35 -28.95
N ALA A 245 3.04 -1.47 -30.28
CA ALA A 245 1.81 -1.71 -31.03
C ALA A 245 1.20 -3.09 -30.71
N ALA A 246 2.03 -4.13 -30.62
CA ALA A 246 1.59 -5.48 -30.24
C ALA A 246 1.03 -5.51 -28.80
N ALA A 247 1.71 -4.86 -27.85
CA ALA A 247 1.23 -4.73 -26.47
C ALA A 247 -0.11 -3.97 -26.40
N THR A 248 -0.27 -2.92 -27.21
CA THR A 248 -1.54 -2.19 -27.32
C THR A 248 -2.66 -3.09 -27.86
N ALA A 249 -2.37 -3.86 -28.91
CA ALA A 249 -3.34 -4.81 -29.47
C ALA A 249 -3.71 -5.91 -28.46
N ALA A 250 -2.74 -6.46 -27.73
CA ALA A 250 -2.97 -7.44 -26.68
C ALA A 250 -3.80 -6.86 -25.52
N TYR A 251 -3.57 -5.60 -25.15
CA TYR A 251 -4.38 -4.91 -24.14
C TYR A 251 -5.86 -4.83 -24.56
N PHE A 252 -6.14 -4.32 -25.76
CA PHE A 252 -7.52 -4.17 -26.23
C PHE A 252 -8.20 -5.51 -26.57
N GLY A 253 -7.44 -6.50 -27.04
CA GLY A 253 -7.98 -7.81 -27.45
C GLY A 253 -8.14 -8.82 -26.32
N VAL A 254 -7.32 -8.71 -25.26
CA VAL A 254 -7.27 -9.73 -24.19
C VAL A 254 -7.47 -9.11 -22.81
N VAL A 255 -6.61 -8.16 -22.43
CA VAL A 255 -6.57 -7.66 -21.03
C VAL A 255 -7.83 -6.87 -20.68
N ARG A 256 -8.25 -5.96 -21.57
CA ARG A 256 -9.40 -5.08 -21.32
C ARG A 256 -10.73 -5.84 -21.34
N PRO A 257 -11.02 -6.74 -22.29
CA PRO A 257 -12.22 -7.57 -22.21
C PRO A 257 -12.25 -8.42 -20.93
N TRP A 258 -11.12 -9.05 -20.56
CA TRP A 258 -11.01 -9.84 -19.34
C TRP A 258 -11.22 -9.01 -18.07
N SER A 259 -10.60 -7.83 -17.96
CA SER A 259 -10.69 -7.00 -16.75
C SER A 259 -12.10 -6.46 -16.50
N ARG A 260 -12.88 -6.22 -17.56
CA ARG A 260 -14.29 -5.77 -17.47
C ARG A 260 -15.25 -6.83 -16.95
N ARG A 261 -14.89 -8.11 -17.07
CA ARG A 261 -15.74 -9.24 -16.66
C ARG A 261 -15.09 -10.12 -15.59
N TRP A 262 -14.07 -9.62 -14.90
CA TRP A 262 -13.24 -10.43 -14.01
C TRP A 262 -14.10 -11.13 -12.94
N GLY A 263 -14.04 -12.45 -12.94
CA GLY A 263 -14.78 -13.30 -12.02
C GLY A 263 -16.26 -13.50 -12.37
N ALA A 264 -16.81 -12.84 -13.39
CA ALA A 264 -18.19 -12.97 -13.85
C ALA A 264 -18.33 -13.85 -15.11
N THR A 265 -19.41 -14.63 -15.17
CA THR A 265 -19.82 -15.48 -16.29
C THR A 265 -20.65 -14.70 -17.31
N ASP A 266 -20.77 -15.20 -18.55
CA ASP A 266 -21.57 -14.52 -19.59
C ASP A 266 -23.06 -14.40 -19.22
N ALA A 267 -23.60 -15.38 -18.50
CA ALA A 267 -24.96 -15.31 -17.97
C ALA A 267 -25.12 -14.17 -16.95
N GLU A 268 -24.13 -13.98 -16.06
CA GLU A 268 -24.12 -12.89 -15.09
C GLU A 268 -23.91 -11.51 -15.74
N LEU A 269 -23.24 -11.43 -16.90
CA LEU A 269 -23.13 -10.19 -17.66
C LEU A 269 -24.48 -9.76 -18.26
N ALA A 270 -25.26 -10.72 -18.76
CA ALA A 270 -26.57 -10.46 -19.35
C ALA A 270 -27.69 -10.28 -18.30
N LYS A 271 -27.41 -10.67 -17.05
CA LYS A 271 -28.38 -10.60 -15.96
C LYS A 271 -28.71 -9.14 -15.59
N PRO A 272 -30.00 -8.76 -15.54
CA PRO A 272 -30.43 -7.48 -14.98
C PRO A 272 -30.12 -7.43 -13.48
N LEU A 273 -29.49 -6.35 -13.02
CA LEU A 273 -29.19 -6.10 -11.61
C LEU A 273 -29.84 -4.80 -11.13
N PRO A 274 -30.30 -4.73 -9.86
CA PRO A 274 -30.80 -3.48 -9.28
C PRO A 274 -29.67 -2.45 -9.23
N GLY A 275 -29.81 -1.36 -9.98
CA GLY A 275 -28.78 -0.37 -10.26
C GLY A 275 -28.51 -0.17 -11.75
N ASP A 276 -28.93 -1.11 -12.61
CA ASP A 276 -28.87 -0.95 -14.08
C ASP A 276 -29.68 0.27 -14.55
N GLU A 277 -30.79 0.56 -13.88
CA GLU A 277 -31.69 1.69 -14.16
C GLU A 277 -31.06 3.07 -13.94
N LEU A 278 -29.98 3.16 -13.14
CA LEU A 278 -29.28 4.44 -12.91
C LEU A 278 -28.60 4.97 -14.17
N VAL A 279 -28.29 4.09 -15.12
CA VAL A 279 -27.71 4.42 -16.43
C VAL A 279 -28.32 3.50 -17.49
N GLU A 280 -29.43 3.94 -18.08
CA GLU A 280 -30.20 3.18 -19.06
C GLU A 280 -29.39 2.87 -20.34
N ASP A 281 -28.70 3.86 -20.93
CA ASP A 281 -27.86 3.71 -22.15
C ASP A 281 -26.35 3.85 -21.85
N PRO A 282 -25.67 2.79 -21.36
CA PRO A 282 -24.25 2.84 -21.08
C PRO A 282 -23.39 2.70 -22.35
N GLY A 283 -22.38 3.55 -22.49
CA GLY A 283 -21.30 3.35 -23.47
C GLY A 283 -20.26 2.31 -22.98
N ILE A 284 -20.14 2.14 -21.67
CA ILE A 284 -19.31 1.11 -21.04
C ILE A 284 -20.11 0.44 -19.94
N SER A 285 -20.12 -0.90 -19.97
CA SER A 285 -20.58 -1.74 -18.87
C SER A 285 -19.45 -2.68 -18.47
N MET A 286 -19.22 -2.81 -17.17
CA MET A 286 -18.31 -3.78 -16.57
C MET A 286 -18.99 -4.44 -15.39
N THR A 287 -18.83 -5.75 -15.25
CA THR A 287 -19.38 -6.52 -14.13
C THR A 287 -18.26 -7.42 -13.62
N ARG A 288 -17.91 -7.27 -12.35
CA ARG A 288 -16.93 -8.09 -11.66
C ARG A 288 -17.64 -8.82 -10.54
N ALA A 289 -17.22 -10.04 -10.27
CA ALA A 289 -17.90 -10.84 -9.26
C ALA A 289 -16.94 -11.76 -8.50
N VAL A 290 -17.23 -11.98 -7.23
CA VAL A 290 -16.54 -12.95 -6.38
C VAL A 290 -17.57 -13.78 -5.64
N THR A 291 -17.26 -15.06 -5.47
CA THR A 291 -17.99 -15.94 -4.55
C THR A 291 -17.33 -15.86 -3.19
N ILE A 292 -18.12 -15.64 -2.15
CA ILE A 292 -17.67 -15.51 -0.77
C ILE A 292 -18.28 -16.66 0.03
N ASP A 293 -17.46 -17.38 0.79
CA ASP A 293 -17.85 -18.54 1.58
C ASP A 293 -18.44 -18.13 2.95
N ALA A 294 -19.36 -17.17 2.89
CA ALA A 294 -20.12 -16.64 4.01
C ALA A 294 -21.55 -16.26 3.57
N PRO A 295 -22.53 -16.30 4.49
CA PRO A 295 -23.90 -15.84 4.22
C PRO A 295 -23.95 -14.33 3.96
N VAL A 296 -25.05 -13.87 3.34
CA VAL A 296 -25.21 -12.46 2.93
C VAL A 296 -25.10 -11.53 4.13
N GLU A 297 -25.64 -11.95 5.26
CA GLU A 297 -25.67 -11.23 6.54
C GLU A 297 -24.26 -11.02 7.11
N SER A 298 -23.28 -11.83 6.72
CA SER A 298 -21.88 -11.65 7.08
C SER A 298 -21.09 -10.83 6.04
N VAL A 299 -21.56 -10.77 4.80
CA VAL A 299 -20.93 -9.99 3.72
C VAL A 299 -21.39 -8.54 3.73
N TRP A 300 -22.69 -8.32 3.89
CA TRP A 300 -23.33 -7.02 3.81
C TRP A 300 -22.72 -5.96 4.74
N PRO A 301 -22.38 -6.27 6.00
CA PRO A 301 -21.87 -5.24 6.90
C PRO A 301 -20.58 -4.59 6.43
N TRP A 302 -19.74 -5.34 5.71
CA TRP A 302 -18.52 -4.81 5.09
C TRP A 302 -18.83 -3.87 3.93
N LEU A 303 -19.89 -4.12 3.14
CA LEU A 303 -20.33 -3.18 2.11
C LEU A 303 -20.97 -1.93 2.70
N ALA A 304 -21.83 -2.08 3.71
CA ALA A 304 -22.56 -0.96 4.30
C ALA A 304 -21.63 0.12 4.89
N GLN A 305 -20.48 -0.30 5.42
CA GLN A 305 -19.53 0.60 6.06
C GLN A 305 -18.42 1.12 5.13
N ILE A 306 -18.46 0.86 3.81
CA ILE A 306 -17.43 1.41 2.91
C ILE A 306 -17.47 2.94 2.88
N GLY A 307 -16.30 3.57 2.82
CA GLY A 307 -16.16 5.01 2.80
C GLY A 307 -14.90 5.46 3.54
N GLN A 308 -14.27 6.52 3.04
CA GLN A 308 -13.05 7.09 3.62
C GLN A 308 -13.23 7.48 5.09
N ASP A 309 -14.41 8.01 5.43
CA ASP A 309 -14.84 8.39 6.78
C ASP A 309 -15.27 7.22 7.68
N ARG A 310 -15.31 5.99 7.14
CA ARG A 310 -15.79 4.79 7.84
C ARG A 310 -14.80 3.63 7.69
N GLY A 311 -15.22 2.54 7.04
CA GLY A 311 -14.46 1.30 6.96
C GLY A 311 -13.41 1.24 5.84
N GLY A 312 -13.25 2.32 5.08
CA GLY A 312 -12.43 2.36 3.88
C GLY A 312 -13.01 1.53 2.74
N PHE A 313 -12.21 1.25 1.70
CA PHE A 313 -12.61 0.42 0.55
C PHE A 313 -11.91 -0.94 0.52
N TYR A 314 -11.22 -1.34 1.59
CA TYR A 314 -10.49 -2.61 1.71
C TYR A 314 -9.47 -2.85 0.60
N SER A 315 -8.97 -1.74 0.04
CA SER A 315 -8.14 -1.70 -1.16
C SER A 315 -6.67 -1.43 -0.79
N TYR A 316 -5.89 -0.80 -1.67
CA TYR A 316 -4.50 -0.43 -1.43
C TYR A 316 -4.41 0.91 -0.67
N ALA A 317 -4.78 0.91 0.62
CA ALA A 317 -4.83 2.14 1.43
C ALA A 317 -3.53 2.97 1.38
N SER A 318 -2.36 2.32 1.35
CA SER A 318 -1.07 3.01 1.21
C SER A 318 -0.90 3.75 -0.13
N LEU A 319 -1.40 3.18 -1.23
CA LEU A 319 -1.40 3.84 -2.53
C LEU A 319 -2.41 4.99 -2.58
N GLU A 320 -3.57 4.81 -1.94
CA GLU A 320 -4.62 5.83 -1.80
C GLU A 320 -4.14 7.01 -0.95
N ASN A 321 -3.42 6.76 0.13
CA ASN A 321 -2.87 7.81 1.00
C ASN A 321 -1.72 8.57 0.35
N LEU A 322 -0.92 7.91 -0.49
CA LEU A 322 0.05 8.61 -1.34
C LEU A 322 -0.63 9.60 -2.30
N ALA A 323 -1.90 9.34 -2.66
CA ALA A 323 -2.75 10.25 -3.43
C ALA A 323 -3.51 11.28 -2.57
N GLY A 324 -3.37 11.27 -1.24
CA GLY A 324 -4.06 12.18 -0.31
C GLY A 324 -5.45 11.73 0.12
N CYS A 325 -5.85 10.48 -0.15
CA CYS A 325 -7.20 10.02 0.14
C CYS A 325 -7.50 9.74 1.62
N ASP A 326 -6.52 9.80 2.53
CA ASP A 326 -6.69 9.55 3.97
C ASP A 326 -7.58 8.31 4.29
N MET A 327 -7.26 7.21 3.61
CA MET A 327 -8.03 5.97 3.59
C MET A 327 -7.62 5.02 4.71
N HIS A 328 -8.60 4.57 5.50
CA HIS A 328 -8.37 3.62 6.60
C HIS A 328 -9.27 2.40 6.46
N ASN A 329 -8.67 1.22 6.22
CA ASN A 329 -9.43 -0.02 6.10
C ASN A 329 -9.77 -0.59 7.49
N ALA A 330 -11.06 -0.74 7.78
CA ALA A 330 -11.51 -1.40 9.01
C ALA A 330 -11.24 -2.91 8.99
N GLU A 331 -11.00 -3.46 10.17
CA GLU A 331 -10.75 -4.90 10.39
C GLU A 331 -11.88 -5.60 11.14
N ARG A 332 -12.86 -4.83 11.62
CA ARG A 332 -14.09 -5.35 12.22
C ARG A 332 -15.32 -4.67 11.62
N VAL A 333 -16.46 -5.30 11.83
CA VAL A 333 -17.77 -4.68 11.58
C VAL A 333 -18.05 -3.68 12.71
N HIS A 334 -18.48 -2.49 12.32
CA HIS A 334 -18.83 -1.41 13.25
C HIS A 334 -20.36 -1.23 13.27
N PRO A 335 -21.06 -1.59 14.35
CA PRO A 335 -22.52 -1.46 14.45
C PRO A 335 -23.04 -0.05 14.12
N GLU A 336 -22.28 0.97 14.48
CA GLU A 336 -22.57 2.39 14.25
C GLU A 336 -22.55 2.81 12.77
N TRP A 337 -21.92 2.02 11.89
CA TRP A 337 -21.75 2.35 10.47
C TRP A 337 -22.71 1.61 9.53
N GLN A 338 -23.59 0.77 10.07
CA GLN A 338 -24.42 -0.15 9.28
C GLN A 338 -25.64 0.50 8.64
N HIS A 339 -25.99 1.71 9.06
CA HIS A 339 -27.05 2.50 8.47
C HIS A 339 -26.51 3.60 7.57
N ARG A 340 -27.22 3.82 6.46
CA ARG A 340 -26.87 4.71 5.37
C ARG A 340 -28.16 5.34 4.82
N GLU A 341 -28.11 6.63 4.52
CA GLU A 341 -29.21 7.41 3.98
C GLU A 341 -29.01 7.67 2.50
N VAL A 342 -30.05 7.41 1.69
CA VAL A 342 -30.02 7.76 0.26
C VAL A 342 -29.84 9.28 0.11
N GLY A 343 -28.91 9.69 -0.75
CA GLY A 343 -28.48 11.06 -0.95
C GLY A 343 -27.22 11.44 -0.14
N GLU A 344 -26.82 10.64 0.84
CA GLU A 344 -25.56 10.87 1.56
C GLU A 344 -24.35 10.72 0.62
N THR A 345 -23.26 11.39 0.95
CA THR A 345 -22.00 11.25 0.19
C THR A 345 -21.10 10.24 0.88
N VAL A 346 -20.77 9.15 0.18
CA VAL A 346 -19.72 8.23 0.60
C VAL A 346 -18.39 8.76 0.09
N LEU A 347 -17.52 9.17 1.00
CA LEU A 347 -16.25 9.79 0.66
C LEU A 347 -15.28 8.78 0.03
N LEU A 348 -14.67 9.19 -1.08
CA LEU A 348 -13.54 8.49 -1.72
C LEU A 348 -12.20 9.16 -1.34
N HIS A 349 -12.26 10.43 -0.96
CA HIS A 349 -11.17 11.32 -0.59
C HIS A 349 -11.75 12.39 0.37
N PRO A 350 -10.96 13.03 1.25
CA PRO A 350 -11.42 14.07 2.18
C PRO A 350 -12.16 15.29 1.58
N ALA A 351 -12.19 15.40 0.25
CA ALA A 351 -12.76 16.53 -0.48
C ALA A 351 -13.80 16.10 -1.53
N THR A 352 -13.98 14.80 -1.77
CA THR A 352 -14.90 14.33 -2.80
C THR A 352 -15.35 12.88 -2.55
N GLY A 353 -16.56 12.57 -3.03
CA GLY A 353 -17.18 11.27 -2.85
C GLY A 353 -18.31 11.06 -3.85
N LEU A 354 -18.99 9.94 -3.70
CA LEU A 354 -20.13 9.59 -4.54
C LEU A 354 -21.41 9.68 -3.72
N LYS A 355 -22.46 10.24 -4.32
CA LYS A 355 -23.78 10.25 -3.70
C LYS A 355 -24.41 8.88 -3.77
N LEU A 356 -24.95 8.44 -2.65
CA LEU A 356 -25.65 7.19 -2.53
C LEU A 356 -27.02 7.30 -3.20
N ALA A 357 -27.26 6.52 -4.25
CA ALA A 357 -28.52 6.51 -4.98
C ALA A 357 -29.48 5.44 -4.45
N ARG A 358 -28.97 4.33 -3.91
CA ARG A 358 -29.79 3.23 -3.39
C ARG A 358 -29.07 2.52 -2.25
N PHE A 359 -29.80 2.25 -1.18
CA PHE A 359 -29.34 1.46 -0.04
C PHE A 359 -30.44 0.50 0.40
N GLU A 360 -30.31 -0.77 0.03
CA GLU A 360 -31.20 -1.84 0.48
C GLU A 360 -30.38 -2.89 1.23
N PRO A 361 -30.52 -2.94 2.57
CA PRO A 361 -29.82 -3.91 3.40
C PRO A 361 -29.85 -5.33 2.85
N ASN A 362 -28.70 -6.01 2.89
CA ASN A 362 -28.51 -7.38 2.40
C ASN A 362 -28.87 -7.58 0.91
N ARG A 363 -28.89 -6.53 0.09
CA ARG A 363 -29.27 -6.64 -1.33
C ARG A 363 -28.47 -5.76 -2.26
N VAL A 364 -28.56 -4.43 -2.12
CA VAL A 364 -27.96 -3.49 -3.08
C VAL A 364 -27.45 -2.20 -2.43
N LEU A 365 -26.23 -1.82 -2.82
CA LEU A 365 -25.60 -0.54 -2.50
C LEU A 365 -25.23 0.13 -3.82
N ALA A 366 -25.88 1.23 -4.18
CA ALA A 366 -25.68 1.88 -5.47
C ALA A 366 -25.41 3.38 -5.37
N PHE A 367 -24.54 3.88 -6.24
CA PHE A 367 -24.11 5.27 -6.29
C PHE A 367 -24.61 5.95 -7.57
N GLU A 368 -24.84 7.26 -7.47
CA GLU A 368 -25.00 8.10 -8.65
C GLU A 368 -23.79 7.94 -9.59
N GLY A 369 -24.04 7.96 -10.90
CA GLY A 369 -22.99 7.69 -11.89
C GLY A 369 -22.80 6.20 -12.22
N GLY A 370 -23.60 5.30 -11.63
CA GLY A 370 -23.79 3.95 -12.13
C GLY A 370 -22.80 2.90 -11.63
N TRP A 371 -22.10 3.17 -10.52
CA TRP A 371 -21.32 2.15 -9.79
C TRP A 371 -22.12 1.59 -8.63
N TYR A 372 -22.19 0.27 -8.51
CA TYR A 372 -23.00 -0.36 -7.48
C TYR A 372 -22.60 -1.81 -7.20
N PHE A 373 -23.01 -2.29 -6.03
CA PHE A 373 -22.79 -3.62 -5.51
C PHE A 373 -24.10 -4.34 -5.27
N VAL A 374 -24.15 -5.62 -5.62
CA VAL A 374 -25.29 -6.50 -5.34
C VAL A 374 -24.78 -7.76 -4.67
N VAL A 375 -25.46 -8.18 -3.60
CA VAL A 375 -25.22 -9.46 -2.94
C VAL A 375 -26.41 -10.38 -3.19
N GLU A 376 -26.12 -11.61 -3.60
CA GLU A 376 -27.14 -12.64 -3.78
C GLU A 376 -26.70 -13.94 -3.09
N PRO A 377 -27.58 -14.62 -2.34
CA PRO A 377 -27.25 -15.92 -1.79
C PRO A 377 -27.14 -16.95 -2.93
N ILE A 378 -26.03 -17.70 -2.94
CA ILE A 378 -25.90 -18.93 -3.74
C ILE A 378 -26.59 -20.07 -2.99
N ASP A 379 -26.34 -20.13 -1.68
CA ASP A 379 -26.99 -21.00 -0.70
C ASP A 379 -26.89 -20.35 0.69
N LYS A 380 -27.23 -21.10 1.75
CA LYS A 380 -27.23 -20.60 3.13
C LYS A 380 -25.85 -20.18 3.66
N ASP A 381 -24.76 -20.62 3.03
CA ASP A 381 -23.40 -20.45 3.51
C ASP A 381 -22.50 -19.69 2.52
N ARG A 382 -23.01 -19.36 1.33
CA ARG A 382 -22.24 -18.73 0.25
C ARG A 382 -22.99 -17.60 -0.42
N THR A 383 -22.28 -16.51 -0.68
CA THR A 383 -22.79 -15.30 -1.32
C THR A 383 -22.07 -15.04 -2.62
N ARG A 384 -22.83 -14.62 -3.64
CA ARG A 384 -22.29 -14.01 -4.85
C ARG A 384 -22.33 -12.50 -4.69
N LEU A 385 -21.15 -11.87 -4.68
CA LEU A 385 -21.00 -10.43 -4.66
C LEU A 385 -20.65 -9.93 -6.07
N TYR A 386 -21.52 -9.08 -6.62
CA TYR A 386 -21.30 -8.37 -7.87
C TYR A 386 -20.89 -6.92 -7.57
N ALA A 387 -19.93 -6.42 -8.34
CA ALA A 387 -19.68 -5.00 -8.52
C ALA A 387 -19.87 -4.67 -10.00
N ARG A 388 -20.74 -3.70 -10.30
CA ARG A 388 -21.06 -3.31 -11.67
C ARG A 388 -20.90 -1.81 -11.83
N SER A 389 -20.26 -1.41 -12.92
CA SER A 389 -20.19 0.00 -13.33
C SER A 389 -20.78 0.15 -14.72
N ARG A 390 -21.70 1.11 -14.85
CA ARG A 390 -22.30 1.55 -16.10
C ARG A 390 -21.97 3.02 -16.28
N VAL A 391 -21.27 3.35 -17.37
CA VAL A 391 -20.89 4.73 -17.68
C VAL A 391 -21.66 5.18 -18.91
N ALA A 392 -22.34 6.32 -18.79
CA ALA A 392 -23.17 6.88 -19.84
C ALA A 392 -22.41 7.01 -21.17
N LYS A 393 -23.12 6.76 -22.27
CA LYS A 393 -22.58 6.81 -23.63
C LYS A 393 -22.10 8.21 -23.99
N GLY A 394 -21.16 8.28 -24.94
CA GLY A 394 -20.56 9.53 -25.40
C GLY A 394 -19.30 9.89 -24.61
N LEU A 395 -19.08 11.19 -24.39
CA LEU A 395 -17.85 11.71 -23.79
C LEU A 395 -17.52 11.08 -22.41
N PRO A 396 -18.48 10.84 -21.49
CA PRO A 396 -18.17 10.22 -20.20
C PRO A 396 -17.53 8.83 -20.34
N SER A 397 -18.09 7.97 -21.19
CA SER A 397 -17.51 6.64 -21.44
C SER A 397 -16.10 6.69 -22.05
N VAL A 398 -15.82 7.65 -22.94
CA VAL A 398 -14.49 7.83 -23.53
C VAL A 398 -13.48 8.30 -22.48
N ALA A 399 -13.84 9.31 -21.69
CA ALA A 399 -12.99 9.83 -20.62
C ALA A 399 -12.70 8.74 -19.58
N TYR A 400 -13.73 8.01 -19.17
CA TYR A 400 -13.60 6.90 -18.23
C TYR A 400 -12.64 5.82 -18.74
N ALA A 401 -12.75 5.41 -20.01
CA ALA A 401 -11.86 4.42 -20.61
C ALA A 401 -10.39 4.84 -20.61
N LEU A 402 -10.11 6.13 -20.77
CA LEU A 402 -8.75 6.66 -20.87
C LEU A 402 -8.10 6.89 -19.50
N PHE A 403 -8.86 7.39 -18.53
CA PHE A 403 -8.29 7.89 -17.27
C PHE A 403 -8.59 7.02 -16.06
N ILE A 404 -9.72 6.28 -16.06
CA ILE A 404 -10.26 5.66 -14.83
C ILE A 404 -10.34 4.13 -14.94
N GLU A 405 -10.68 3.58 -16.09
CA GLU A 405 -11.04 2.16 -16.25
C GLU A 405 -9.99 1.18 -15.71
N LEU A 406 -8.71 1.42 -16.00
CA LEU A 406 -7.62 0.56 -15.58
C LEU A 406 -7.30 0.70 -14.08
N PRO A 407 -7.08 1.91 -13.53
CA PRO A 407 -6.98 2.10 -12.07
C PRO A 407 -8.18 1.52 -11.32
N HIS A 408 -9.39 1.78 -11.78
CA HIS A 408 -10.61 1.28 -11.16
C HIS A 408 -10.65 -0.24 -11.10
N PHE A 409 -10.20 -0.95 -12.16
CA PHE A 409 -10.07 -2.40 -12.13
C PHE A 409 -9.18 -2.90 -11.00
N VAL A 410 -7.99 -2.30 -10.87
CA VAL A 410 -6.99 -2.74 -9.89
C VAL A 410 -7.54 -2.54 -8.47
N MET A 411 -8.14 -1.39 -8.20
CA MET A 411 -8.70 -1.04 -6.89
C MET A 411 -9.93 -1.89 -6.55
N GLU A 412 -10.92 -1.98 -7.44
CA GLU A 412 -12.15 -2.74 -7.20
C GLU A 412 -11.87 -4.24 -7.03
N ARG A 413 -10.92 -4.80 -7.81
CA ARG A 413 -10.50 -6.20 -7.64
C ARG A 413 -9.92 -6.47 -6.26
N LYS A 414 -9.11 -5.55 -5.72
CA LYS A 414 -8.54 -5.68 -4.37
C LYS A 414 -9.63 -5.50 -3.31
N MET A 415 -10.52 -4.51 -3.47
CA MET A 415 -11.69 -4.30 -2.60
C MET A 415 -12.55 -5.56 -2.48
N LEU A 416 -12.96 -6.15 -3.61
CA LEU A 416 -13.80 -7.37 -3.62
C LEU A 416 -13.12 -8.55 -2.90
N ARG A 417 -11.80 -8.70 -3.09
CA ARG A 417 -11.01 -9.71 -2.37
C ARG A 417 -10.87 -9.40 -0.89
N GLY A 418 -10.72 -8.12 -0.52
CA GLY A 418 -10.63 -7.65 0.86
C GLY A 418 -11.93 -7.88 1.63
N ILE A 419 -13.08 -7.67 0.99
CA ILE A 419 -14.41 -8.00 1.53
C ILE A 419 -14.54 -9.52 1.71
N LYS A 420 -14.21 -10.31 0.68
CA LYS A 420 -14.24 -11.79 0.75
C LYS A 420 -13.43 -12.30 1.96
N GLN A 421 -12.18 -11.86 2.09
CA GLN A 421 -11.28 -12.30 3.15
C GLN A 421 -11.84 -12.00 4.55
N ARG A 422 -12.40 -10.80 4.75
CA ARG A 422 -12.96 -10.37 6.04
C ARG A 422 -14.23 -11.13 6.40
N ALA A 423 -15.18 -11.21 5.46
CA ALA A 423 -16.43 -11.93 5.68
C ALA A 423 -16.20 -13.42 6.00
N GLU A 424 -15.22 -14.07 5.36
CA GLU A 424 -14.87 -15.47 5.63
C GLU A 424 -14.09 -15.66 6.93
N ALA A 425 -13.31 -14.66 7.36
CA ALA A 425 -12.61 -14.71 8.63
C ALA A 425 -13.57 -14.57 9.82
N SER A 426 -14.56 -13.67 9.74
CA SER A 426 -15.58 -13.47 10.78
C SER A 426 -16.50 -14.67 11.02
N ARG A 427 -16.45 -15.69 10.15
CA ARG A 427 -17.18 -16.96 10.34
C ARG A 427 -16.36 -18.02 11.07
N ARG A 428 -15.03 -17.89 11.06
CA ARG A 428 -14.09 -18.89 11.62
C ARG A 428 -13.70 -18.61 13.07
N GLY A 429 -13.83 -17.37 13.52
CA GLY A 429 -13.78 -16.97 14.93
C GLY A 429 -15.17 -16.73 15.44
#